data_AF-A0A960QP71-F1
#
_entry.id   AF-A0A960QP71-F1
#
_cell.length_a   1.000
_cell.length_b   1.000
_cell.length_c   1.000
_cell.angle_alpha   90.00
_cell.angle_beta   90.00
_cell.angle_gamma   90.00
#
_symmetry.space_group_name_H-M   'P 1'
#
loop_
_entity.id
_entity.type
_entity.pdbx_description
1 polymer ?
#
loop_
_entity_poly.entity_id
_entity_poly.type
_entity_poly.pdbx_seq_one_letter_code
_entity_poly.pdbx_strand_id
1 'polypeptide(L)'
;MSGLDFAIGSDTAGATTDYEYAEANVLEIFREDREPSFEESQRIQNKGLEERVSKVEQGIYTHSTIDKVVRVKTLSSAIIQQKTNFWEGRRVSSRNQAAIGGLAAVVGFIFGMTSHSPFVLVIGIGSLCYSGYQLFQMNKAATEIDSWKQDPVKAIADQRKEALKEGLIFIYKKDASGTSRPQEYQKILSRNELQGLYNQYFHQFKDRLMAAHDDKGKLALLSEVARYSPLASHIYRYALIPEHQIDQMEEIRVRYNNFLRAYNSVDSRINEEIKRIEESFKVPVQMVEKEKEELLKPIDQRYAAQKERLLDLKTAKLEREPPTGVEIPDYHRQVEKEFSERYKAAETAYESEKKEALKKPNEKLQEIEVKKKEVLARIQSDRSSQLLPLFPYASTLHHEAYKLFKGEAINLSHLHRDPETVFPTYPNRYGPAPRPSAPPMSPEEWQHQMS
;
A
#
# COMPACT_ATOMS: atom_id res chain seq x y z
N MET A 1 -4.21 -21.06 44.46
CA MET A 1 -5.25 -21.79 45.19
C MET A 1 -6.54 -21.01 45.08
N SER A 2 -7.60 -21.68 44.60
CA SER A 2 -9.06 -21.41 44.75
C SER A 2 -9.58 -19.96 44.68
N GLY A 3 -10.58 -19.62 43.87
CA GLY A 3 -11.54 -20.44 43.13
C GLY A 3 -12.60 -19.51 42.52
N LEU A 4 -13.16 -19.93 41.39
CA LEU A 4 -14.41 -19.42 40.83
C LEU A 4 -15.55 -19.65 41.83
N ASP A 5 -16.44 -18.68 41.98
CA ASP A 5 -17.83 -18.92 42.38
C ASP A 5 -18.78 -18.29 41.34
N PHE A 6 -19.40 -19.17 40.57
CA PHE A 6 -20.65 -18.91 39.86
C PHE A 6 -21.79 -19.20 40.84
N ALA A 7 -22.61 -18.20 41.16
CA ALA A 7 -23.89 -18.41 41.83
C ALA A 7 -25.04 -18.17 40.82
N ILE A 8 -25.75 -19.25 40.51
CA ILE A 8 -27.07 -19.25 39.88
C ILE A 8 -28.09 -19.48 41.01
N GLY A 9 -29.13 -18.64 41.06
CA GLY A 9 -30.36 -18.80 41.89
C GLY A 9 -31.18 -17.51 41.77
N SER A 10 -32.25 -17.46 40.97
CA SER A 10 -33.62 -17.95 41.18
C SER A 10 -34.46 -17.07 42.13
N ASP A 11 -35.59 -16.62 41.55
CA ASP A 11 -36.89 -16.33 42.17
C ASP A 11 -37.30 -14.91 42.63
N THR A 12 -38.44 -14.54 42.03
CA THR A 12 -39.60 -13.78 42.53
C THR A 12 -39.81 -12.29 42.15
N ALA A 13 -40.89 -12.13 41.38
CA ALA A 13 -42.03 -11.23 41.60
C ALA A 13 -41.91 -9.72 41.30
N GLY A 14 -42.67 -9.33 40.26
CA GLY A 14 -43.71 -8.31 40.42
C GLY A 14 -43.33 -6.86 40.14
N ALA A 15 -43.77 -6.35 38.98
CA ALA A 15 -44.57 -5.12 38.89
C ALA A 15 -44.89 -4.86 37.41
N THR A 16 -46.11 -5.26 37.03
CA THR A 16 -46.87 -4.71 35.92
C THR A 16 -47.21 -3.25 36.21
N THR A 17 -46.99 -2.35 35.26
CA THR A 17 -47.85 -1.17 35.07
C THR A 17 -48.02 -0.92 33.59
N ASP A 18 -49.27 -1.05 33.17
CA ASP A 18 -49.81 -0.75 31.86
C ASP A 18 -49.55 0.71 31.45
N TYR A 19 -49.33 0.92 30.15
CA TYR A 19 -49.65 2.18 29.50
C TYR A 19 -50.55 1.87 28.31
N GLU A 20 -51.80 2.31 28.43
CA GLU A 20 -52.80 2.38 27.38
C GLU A 20 -52.27 3.20 26.20
N TYR A 21 -52.32 2.63 24.99
CA TYR A 21 -52.26 3.42 23.77
C TYR A 21 -53.67 3.89 23.44
N ALA A 22 -53.97 5.14 23.80
CA ALA A 22 -55.11 5.86 23.27
C ALA A 22 -54.92 6.09 21.77
N GLU A 23 -55.98 5.81 21.01
CA GLU A 23 -56.12 6.12 19.60
C GLU A 23 -55.95 7.63 19.34
N ALA A 24 -55.02 7.99 18.48
CA ALA A 24 -55.06 9.24 17.73
C ALA A 24 -54.98 8.89 16.24
N ASN A 25 -56.14 8.96 15.59
CA ASN A 25 -56.28 8.84 14.15
C ASN A 25 -55.73 10.07 13.43
N VAL A 26 -55.38 9.83 12.16
CA VAL A 26 -55.19 10.79 11.05
C VAL A 26 -53.85 11.54 11.03
N LEU A 27 -52.88 10.94 10.32
CA LEU A 27 -51.91 11.70 9.53
C LEU A 27 -52.28 11.49 8.06
N GLU A 28 -52.81 12.54 7.45
CA GLU A 28 -52.98 12.65 6.01
C GLU A 28 -51.63 12.38 5.33
N ILE A 29 -51.58 11.31 4.55
CA ILE A 29 -50.41 10.96 3.74
C ILE A 29 -50.33 11.96 2.60
N PHE A 30 -49.56 13.04 2.78
CA PHE A 30 -49.06 13.81 1.66
C PHE A 30 -48.10 12.93 0.85
N ARG A 31 -48.40 12.78 -0.44
CA ARG A 31 -47.77 11.87 -1.40
C ARG A 31 -46.31 12.21 -1.74
N GLU A 32 -45.64 13.06 -0.95
CA GLU A 32 -44.28 13.55 -1.17
C GLU A 32 -43.38 13.48 0.08
N ASP A 33 -43.74 12.72 1.12
CA ASP A 33 -42.78 12.41 2.18
C ASP A 33 -41.75 11.38 1.69
N ARG A 34 -40.56 11.90 1.37
CA ARG A 34 -39.34 11.13 1.12
C ARG A 34 -39.09 10.18 2.29
N GLU A 35 -39.37 8.89 2.09
CA GLU A 35 -38.85 7.86 2.99
C GLU A 35 -37.33 7.98 3.09
N PRO A 36 -36.75 7.88 4.30
CA PRO A 36 -35.33 8.13 4.53
C PRO A 36 -34.48 7.22 3.64
N SER A 37 -33.42 7.77 3.06
CA SER A 37 -32.43 6.99 2.30
C SER A 37 -31.84 5.87 3.16
N PHE A 38 -31.18 4.89 2.55
CA PHE A 38 -30.44 3.86 3.30
C PHE A 38 -29.50 4.48 4.35
N GLU A 39 -28.81 5.58 3.97
CA GLU A 39 -27.95 6.36 4.87
C GLU A 39 -28.72 7.01 6.03
N GLU A 40 -29.94 7.49 5.80
CA GLU A 40 -30.75 8.13 6.84
C GLU A 40 -31.42 7.10 7.75
N SER A 41 -31.78 5.93 7.22
CA SER A 41 -32.18 4.76 8.02
C SER A 41 -31.02 4.24 8.87
N GLN A 42 -29.80 4.20 8.31
CA GLN A 42 -28.57 3.86 9.01
C GLN A 42 -28.25 4.91 10.09
N ARG A 43 -28.45 6.20 9.82
CA ARG A 43 -28.28 7.29 10.78
C ARG A 43 -29.26 7.20 11.94
N ILE A 44 -30.53 6.90 11.68
CA ILE A 44 -31.56 6.73 12.72
C ILE A 44 -31.27 5.49 13.57
N GLN A 45 -30.84 4.39 12.96
CA GLN A 45 -30.44 3.19 13.69
C GLN A 45 -29.17 3.40 14.51
N ASN A 46 -28.17 4.08 13.96
CA ASN A 46 -26.94 4.44 14.67
C ASN A 46 -27.24 5.37 15.84
N LYS A 47 -28.09 6.38 15.67
CA LYS A 47 -28.56 7.25 16.76
C LYS A 47 -29.27 6.44 17.87
N GLY A 48 -30.12 5.49 17.48
CA GLY A 48 -30.79 4.60 18.43
C GLY A 48 -29.86 3.59 19.12
N LEU A 49 -28.74 3.24 18.48
CA LEU A 49 -27.66 2.42 19.07
C LEU A 49 -26.82 3.26 20.02
N GLU A 50 -26.42 4.47 19.62
CA GLU A 50 -25.70 5.47 20.41
C GLU A 50 -26.46 5.85 21.68
N GLU A 51 -27.78 6.09 21.60
CA GLU A 51 -28.61 6.36 22.77
C GLU A 51 -28.67 5.17 23.76
N ARG A 52 -28.61 3.93 23.24
CA ARG A 52 -28.61 2.72 24.09
C ARG A 52 -27.23 2.47 24.70
N VAL A 53 -26.16 2.71 23.96
CA VAL A 53 -24.77 2.64 24.44
C VAL A 53 -24.52 3.72 25.48
N SER A 54 -25.03 4.94 25.28
CA SER A 54 -24.97 6.04 26.28
C SER A 54 -25.70 5.68 27.58
N LYS A 55 -26.82 4.94 27.51
CA LYS A 55 -27.52 4.43 28.70
C LYS A 55 -26.75 3.31 29.42
N VAL A 56 -25.92 2.54 28.71
CA VAL A 56 -24.99 1.57 29.30
C VAL A 56 -23.84 2.32 30.02
N GLU A 57 -23.32 3.39 29.42
CA GLU A 57 -22.29 4.24 30.05
C GLU A 57 -22.77 4.94 31.34
N GLN A 58 -24.07 5.17 31.48
CA GLN A 58 -24.70 5.68 32.71
C GLN A 58 -24.92 4.60 33.80
N GLY A 59 -24.47 3.36 33.58
CA GLY A 59 -24.54 2.29 34.58
C GLY A 59 -25.91 1.62 34.73
N ILE A 60 -26.84 1.86 33.80
CA ILE A 60 -28.21 1.33 33.85
C ILE A 60 -28.27 -0.17 33.44
N TYR A 61 -27.26 -0.67 32.73
CA TYR A 61 -27.20 -2.08 32.28
C TYR A 61 -25.79 -2.68 32.48
N THR A 62 -25.71 -3.95 32.88
CA THR A 62 -24.44 -4.66 33.16
C THR A 62 -23.81 -5.30 31.90
N HIS A 63 -22.52 -5.60 31.93
CA HIS A 63 -21.75 -6.20 30.80
C HIS A 63 -22.35 -7.52 30.24
N SER A 64 -23.03 -8.33 31.06
CA SER A 64 -23.70 -9.57 30.62
C SER A 64 -24.95 -9.33 29.77
N THR A 65 -25.41 -8.08 29.71
CA THR A 65 -26.51 -7.67 28.84
C THR A 65 -26.04 -7.38 27.41
N ILE A 66 -24.74 -7.32 27.11
CA ILE A 66 -24.25 -7.03 25.73
C ILE A 66 -24.67 -8.15 24.75
N ASP A 67 -24.55 -9.42 25.14
CA ASP A 67 -25.02 -10.55 24.31
C ASP A 67 -26.56 -10.61 24.20
N LYS A 68 -27.30 -9.97 25.11
CA LYS A 68 -28.78 -9.97 25.13
C LYS A 68 -29.43 -8.68 24.60
N VAL A 69 -28.72 -7.55 24.60
CA VAL A 69 -29.20 -6.20 24.21
C VAL A 69 -28.88 -5.89 22.76
N VAL A 70 -27.98 -6.64 22.13
CA VAL A 70 -27.85 -6.67 20.66
C VAL A 70 -28.94 -7.57 20.05
N ARG A 71 -30.19 -7.46 20.51
CA ARG A 71 -31.33 -7.57 19.60
C ARG A 71 -31.56 -6.19 19.03
N VAL A 72 -30.64 -5.77 18.17
CA VAL A 72 -30.94 -4.70 17.22
C VAL A 72 -32.18 -5.19 16.48
N LYS A 73 -33.25 -4.38 16.43
CA LYS A 73 -34.37 -4.66 15.55
C LYS A 73 -33.78 -4.66 14.14
N THR A 74 -33.40 -5.84 13.65
CA THR A 74 -33.12 -6.04 12.24
C THR A 74 -34.39 -5.60 11.52
N LEU A 75 -34.22 -4.88 10.41
CA LEU A 75 -35.35 -4.67 9.51
C LEU A 75 -35.95 -6.05 9.25
N SER A 76 -37.27 -6.20 9.45
CA SER A 76 -37.89 -7.51 9.26
C SER A 76 -37.54 -8.00 7.85
N SER A 77 -37.32 -9.30 7.70
CA SER A 77 -37.06 -9.90 6.38
C SER A 77 -38.12 -9.47 5.36
N ALA A 78 -39.35 -9.24 5.80
CA ALA A 78 -40.43 -8.67 5.02
C ALA A 78 -40.14 -7.24 4.50
N ILE A 79 -39.61 -6.32 5.32
CA ILE A 79 -39.26 -4.95 4.89
C ILE A 79 -38.05 -4.97 3.94
N ILE A 80 -37.03 -5.79 4.25
CA ILE A 80 -35.85 -5.96 3.37
C ILE A 80 -36.30 -6.48 2.01
N GLN A 81 -37.15 -7.50 1.99
CA GLN A 81 -37.68 -8.07 0.76
C GLN A 81 -38.59 -7.08 0.01
N GLN A 82 -39.42 -6.30 0.73
CA GLN A 82 -40.27 -5.27 0.13
C GLN A 82 -39.42 -4.17 -0.55
N LYS A 83 -38.36 -3.69 0.10
CA LYS A 83 -37.47 -2.67 -0.47
C LYS A 83 -36.59 -3.22 -1.60
N THR A 84 -36.11 -4.45 -1.47
CA THR A 84 -35.40 -5.16 -2.54
C THR A 84 -36.29 -5.31 -3.77
N ASN A 85 -37.53 -5.75 -3.59
CA ASN A 85 -38.52 -5.87 -4.67
C ASN A 85 -38.88 -4.52 -5.29
N PHE A 86 -38.98 -3.46 -4.49
CA PHE A 86 -39.23 -2.10 -4.97
C PHE A 86 -38.09 -1.62 -5.88
N TRP A 87 -36.83 -1.79 -5.46
CA TRP A 87 -35.67 -1.39 -6.25
C TRP A 87 -35.43 -2.31 -7.46
N GLU A 88 -35.72 -3.60 -7.35
CA GLU A 88 -35.74 -4.52 -8.49
C GLU A 88 -36.80 -4.11 -9.51
N GLY A 89 -37.99 -3.72 -9.06
CA GLY A 89 -39.04 -3.13 -9.91
C GLY A 89 -38.59 -1.86 -10.62
N ARG A 90 -37.92 -0.94 -9.91
CA ARG A 90 -37.32 0.26 -10.53
C ARG A 90 -36.22 -0.07 -11.52
N ARG A 91 -35.33 -1.02 -11.20
CA ARG A 91 -34.26 -1.47 -12.09
C ARG A 91 -34.82 -2.05 -13.38
N VAL A 92 -35.83 -2.90 -13.29
CA VAL A 92 -36.52 -3.48 -14.46
C VAL A 92 -37.24 -2.41 -15.27
N SER A 93 -37.93 -1.47 -14.61
CA SER A 93 -38.61 -0.35 -15.27
C SER A 93 -37.62 0.55 -16.02
N SER A 94 -36.53 0.97 -15.37
CA SER A 94 -35.46 1.77 -16.00
C SER A 94 -34.75 1.03 -17.12
N ARG A 95 -34.55 -0.29 -17.01
CA ARG A 95 -34.00 -1.11 -18.11
C ARG A 95 -34.92 -1.10 -19.33
N ASN A 96 -36.21 -1.29 -19.12
CA ASN A 96 -37.19 -1.29 -20.20
C ASN A 96 -37.31 0.11 -20.84
N GLN A 97 -37.28 1.18 -20.03
CA GLN A 97 -37.29 2.55 -20.53
C GLN A 97 -35.99 2.96 -21.24
N ALA A 98 -34.83 2.49 -20.78
CA ALA A 98 -33.55 2.69 -21.47
C ALA A 98 -33.52 1.96 -22.81
N ALA A 99 -34.08 0.75 -22.90
CA ALA A 99 -34.21 0.01 -24.15
C ALA A 99 -35.14 0.71 -25.15
N ILE A 100 -36.29 1.22 -24.69
CA ILE A 100 -37.22 2.00 -25.52
C ILE A 100 -36.57 3.31 -25.98
N GLY A 101 -35.89 4.04 -25.09
CA GLY A 101 -35.17 5.27 -25.42
C GLY A 101 -33.99 5.05 -26.36
N GLY A 102 -33.25 3.94 -26.20
CA GLY A 102 -32.16 3.55 -27.09
C GLY A 102 -32.65 3.18 -28.49
N LEU A 103 -33.77 2.45 -28.60
CA LEU A 103 -34.40 2.17 -29.89
C LEU A 103 -34.93 3.44 -30.57
N ALA A 104 -35.59 4.33 -29.82
CA ALA A 104 -36.06 5.62 -30.33
C ALA A 104 -34.91 6.53 -30.78
N ALA A 105 -33.77 6.50 -30.06
CA ALA A 105 -32.55 7.19 -30.44
C ALA A 105 -31.97 6.68 -31.77
N VAL A 106 -31.87 5.37 -31.95
CA VAL A 106 -31.35 4.76 -33.19
C VAL A 106 -32.26 5.10 -34.37
N VAL A 107 -33.58 4.97 -34.22
CA VAL A 107 -34.55 5.31 -35.26
C VAL A 107 -34.51 6.82 -35.58
N GLY A 108 -34.51 7.68 -34.55
CA GLY A 108 -34.44 9.14 -34.71
C GLY A 108 -33.12 9.60 -35.36
N PHE A 109 -32.00 8.95 -35.04
CA PHE A 109 -30.70 9.29 -35.63
C PHE A 109 -30.60 8.85 -37.10
N ILE A 110 -31.07 7.64 -37.43
CA ILE A 110 -31.09 7.15 -38.82
C ILE A 110 -32.03 7.98 -39.70
N PHE A 111 -33.24 8.28 -39.23
CA PHE A 111 -34.19 9.12 -39.97
C PHE A 111 -33.77 10.60 -39.99
N GLY A 112 -33.13 11.12 -38.95
CA GLY A 112 -32.63 12.49 -38.91
C GLY A 112 -31.50 12.75 -39.92
N MET A 113 -30.60 11.78 -40.09
CA MET A 113 -29.53 11.89 -41.10
C MET A 113 -30.07 11.81 -42.54
N THR A 114 -31.13 11.03 -42.79
CA THR A 114 -31.69 10.86 -44.15
C THR A 114 -32.72 11.92 -44.55
N SER A 115 -33.46 12.49 -43.60
CA SER A 115 -34.55 13.45 -43.89
C SER A 115 -34.15 14.93 -43.79
N HIS A 116 -32.93 15.23 -43.35
CA HIS A 116 -32.40 16.59 -43.11
C HIS A 116 -33.27 17.47 -42.18
N SER A 117 -34.19 16.86 -41.42
CA SER A 117 -35.05 17.58 -40.48
C SER A 117 -34.34 17.74 -39.13
N PRO A 118 -34.00 18.97 -38.72
CA PRO A 118 -33.28 19.21 -37.46
C PRO A 118 -34.11 18.78 -36.23
N PHE A 119 -35.43 18.79 -36.32
CA PHE A 119 -36.32 18.36 -35.22
C PHE A 119 -36.19 16.87 -34.91
N VAL A 120 -36.01 16.03 -35.92
CA VAL A 120 -35.88 14.56 -35.74
C VAL A 120 -34.54 14.22 -35.09
N LEU A 121 -33.49 14.98 -35.40
CA LEU A 121 -32.17 14.84 -34.79
C LEU A 121 -32.16 15.27 -33.31
N VAL A 122 -32.88 16.35 -32.96
CA VAL A 122 -33.09 16.77 -31.56
C VAL A 122 -33.83 15.70 -30.74
N ILE A 123 -34.86 15.07 -31.32
CA ILE A 123 -35.58 13.95 -30.68
C ILE A 123 -34.64 12.75 -30.48
N GLY A 124 -33.76 12.46 -31.44
CA GLY A 124 -32.74 11.41 -31.33
C GLY A 124 -31.74 11.66 -30.20
N ILE A 125 -31.19 12.87 -30.10
CA ILE A 125 -30.26 13.26 -29.03
C ILE A 125 -30.96 13.27 -27.67
N GLY A 126 -32.18 13.81 -27.58
CA GLY A 126 -32.97 13.79 -26.35
C GLY A 126 -33.22 12.37 -25.84
N SER A 127 -33.46 11.43 -26.75
CA SER A 127 -33.64 10.00 -26.43
C SER A 127 -32.34 9.33 -25.97
N LEU A 128 -31.17 9.73 -26.51
CA LEU A 128 -29.87 9.30 -26.00
C LEU A 128 -29.61 9.81 -24.58
N CYS A 129 -29.86 11.09 -24.31
CA CYS A 129 -29.70 11.65 -22.96
C CYS A 129 -30.66 10.98 -21.96
N TYR A 130 -31.91 10.73 -22.35
CA TYR A 130 -32.89 10.03 -21.53
C TYR A 130 -32.47 8.58 -21.22
N SER A 131 -31.98 7.83 -22.22
CA SER A 131 -31.50 6.46 -22.01
C SER A 131 -30.24 6.42 -21.13
N GLY A 132 -29.32 7.37 -21.27
CA GLY A 132 -28.17 7.53 -20.38
C GLY A 132 -28.58 7.80 -18.93
N TYR A 133 -29.56 8.67 -18.69
CA TYR A 133 -30.12 8.91 -17.36
C TYR A 133 -30.78 7.66 -16.76
N GLN A 134 -31.51 6.88 -17.57
CA GLN A 134 -32.13 5.64 -17.11
C GLN A 134 -31.09 4.55 -16.79
N LEU A 135 -29.97 4.48 -17.52
CA LEU A 135 -28.84 3.61 -17.18
C LEU A 135 -28.18 4.02 -15.86
N PHE A 136 -28.03 5.31 -15.61
CA PHE A 136 -27.56 5.82 -14.31
C PHE A 136 -28.51 5.41 -13.17
N GLN A 137 -29.83 5.56 -13.36
CA GLN A 137 -30.83 5.12 -12.38
C GLN A 137 -30.84 3.60 -12.18
N MET A 138 -30.59 2.82 -13.24
CA MET A 138 -30.43 1.37 -13.16
C MET A 138 -29.22 0.98 -12.30
N ASN A 139 -28.08 1.66 -12.48
CA ASN A 139 -26.90 1.45 -11.65
C ASN A 139 -27.14 1.85 -10.20
N LYS A 140 -27.82 2.98 -9.95
CA LYS A 140 -28.22 3.39 -8.61
C LYS A 140 -29.14 2.36 -7.94
N ALA A 141 -30.14 1.84 -8.67
CA ALA A 141 -31.03 0.81 -8.16
C ALA A 141 -30.27 -0.50 -7.86
N ALA A 142 -29.28 -0.88 -8.68
CA ALA A 142 -28.43 -2.04 -8.42
C ALA A 142 -27.61 -1.88 -7.13
N THR A 143 -26.99 -0.70 -6.92
CA THR A 143 -26.25 -0.43 -5.69
C THR A 143 -27.13 -0.43 -4.44
N GLU A 144 -28.38 0.05 -4.55
CA GLU A 144 -29.36 -0.01 -3.45
C GLU A 144 -29.82 -1.46 -3.21
N ILE A 145 -30.10 -2.25 -4.24
CA ILE A 145 -30.45 -3.68 -4.09
C ILE A 145 -29.35 -4.42 -3.33
N ASP A 146 -28.08 -4.18 -3.69
CA ASP A 146 -26.95 -4.82 -3.02
C ASP A 146 -26.80 -4.35 -1.57
N SER A 147 -27.08 -3.07 -1.27
CA SER A 147 -27.03 -2.54 0.09
C SER A 147 -28.19 -3.03 0.98
N TRP A 148 -29.38 -3.23 0.42
CA TRP A 148 -30.54 -3.79 1.14
C TRP A 148 -30.46 -5.32 1.27
N LYS A 149 -29.79 -6.03 0.36
CA LYS A 149 -29.54 -7.48 0.45
C LYS A 149 -28.54 -7.84 1.55
N GLN A 150 -27.65 -6.92 1.90
CA GLN A 150 -26.81 -7.05 3.09
C GLN A 150 -27.62 -6.57 4.29
N ASP A 151 -27.79 -7.43 5.30
CA ASP A 151 -28.34 -6.96 6.58
C ASP A 151 -27.34 -5.94 7.16
N PRO A 152 -27.68 -4.64 7.23
CA PRO A 152 -26.73 -3.60 7.63
C PRO A 152 -26.24 -3.83 9.06
N VAL A 153 -27.08 -4.42 9.91
CA VAL A 153 -26.73 -4.75 11.29
C VAL A 153 -25.69 -5.87 11.31
N LYS A 154 -25.89 -6.91 10.49
CA LYS A 154 -24.95 -8.02 10.36
C LYS A 154 -23.62 -7.55 9.78
N ALA A 155 -23.65 -6.70 8.75
CA ALA A 155 -22.45 -6.12 8.16
C ALA A 155 -21.65 -5.28 9.17
N ILE A 156 -22.33 -4.44 9.98
CA ILE A 156 -21.71 -3.66 11.06
C ILE A 156 -21.12 -4.58 12.14
N ALA A 157 -21.86 -5.64 12.54
CA ALA A 157 -21.39 -6.60 13.53
C ALA A 157 -20.16 -7.38 13.06
N ASP A 158 -20.14 -7.82 11.80
CA ASP A 158 -19.01 -8.51 11.19
C ASP A 158 -17.79 -7.59 11.08
N GLN A 159 -17.98 -6.32 10.69
CA GLN A 159 -16.92 -5.31 10.67
C GLN A 159 -16.38 -5.02 12.08
N ARG A 160 -17.24 -4.86 13.09
CA ARG A 160 -16.83 -4.66 14.49
C ARG A 160 -16.03 -5.86 15.01
N LYS A 161 -16.46 -7.08 14.69
CA LYS A 161 -15.75 -8.31 15.05
C LYS A 161 -14.39 -8.41 14.38
N GLU A 162 -14.30 -8.08 13.10
CA GLU A 162 -13.03 -8.02 12.36
C GLU A 162 -12.09 -6.99 12.99
N ALA A 163 -12.58 -5.78 13.29
CA ALA A 163 -11.78 -4.72 13.91
C ALA A 163 -11.21 -5.11 15.27
N LEU A 164 -12.02 -5.73 16.13
CA LEU A 164 -11.57 -6.22 17.44
C LEU A 164 -10.58 -7.38 17.33
N LYS A 165 -10.68 -8.19 16.28
CA LYS A 165 -9.77 -9.31 16.02
C LYS A 165 -8.42 -8.84 15.49
N GLU A 166 -8.42 -7.93 14.51
CA GLU A 166 -7.21 -7.47 13.81
C GLU A 166 -6.48 -6.35 14.58
N GLY A 167 -7.21 -5.58 15.40
CA GLY A 167 -6.65 -4.60 16.33
C GLY A 167 -6.47 -3.18 15.78
N LEU A 168 -5.87 -2.31 16.60
CA LEU A 168 -5.84 -0.86 16.37
C LEU A 168 -5.16 -0.42 15.06
N ILE A 169 -4.04 -1.05 14.71
CA ILE A 169 -3.29 -0.67 13.49
C ILE A 169 -4.06 -1.01 12.22
N PHE A 170 -4.85 -2.09 12.23
CA PHE A 170 -5.72 -2.44 11.12
C PHE A 170 -6.79 -1.35 10.91
N ILE A 171 -7.48 -0.97 12.00
CA ILE A 171 -8.48 0.12 12.02
C ILE A 171 -7.88 1.40 11.43
N TYR A 172 -6.73 1.83 11.97
CA TYR A 172 -6.05 3.04 11.49
C TYR A 172 -5.75 2.97 9.98
N LYS A 173 -5.13 1.87 9.51
CA LYS A 173 -4.76 1.74 8.09
C LYS A 173 -5.97 1.78 7.17
N LYS A 174 -7.10 1.20 7.59
CA LYS A 174 -8.36 1.19 6.84
C LYS A 174 -9.05 2.56 6.84
N ASP A 175 -9.05 3.24 7.98
CA ASP A 175 -9.54 4.62 8.09
C ASP A 175 -8.67 5.60 7.28
N ALA A 176 -7.36 5.36 7.17
CA ALA A 176 -6.41 6.21 6.45
C ALA A 176 -6.35 5.93 4.94
N SER A 177 -6.64 4.69 4.51
CA SER A 177 -6.79 4.36 3.10
C SER A 177 -8.10 4.95 2.59
N GLY A 178 -8.07 6.21 2.14
CA GLY A 178 -9.20 6.93 1.53
C GLY A 178 -9.68 6.36 0.20
N THR A 179 -9.85 5.04 0.09
CA THR A 179 -10.57 4.41 -1.01
C THR A 179 -12.06 4.74 -0.90
N SER A 180 -12.75 4.79 -2.05
CA SER A 180 -14.06 5.36 -2.35
C SER A 180 -15.26 4.98 -1.46
N ARG A 181 -15.05 4.18 -0.41
CA ARG A 181 -15.95 3.94 0.71
C ARG A 181 -15.10 3.83 1.97
N PRO A 182 -14.85 4.92 2.72
CA PRO A 182 -14.16 4.80 4.00
C PRO A 182 -15.00 3.88 4.90
N GLN A 183 -14.44 2.72 5.28
CA GLN A 183 -15.00 1.92 6.36
C GLN A 183 -14.62 2.65 7.63
N GLU A 184 -15.48 3.56 8.07
CA GLU A 184 -15.22 4.41 9.23
C GLU A 184 -15.38 3.56 10.50
N TYR A 185 -14.39 2.73 10.81
CA TYR A 185 -14.39 1.87 11.98
C TYR A 185 -14.54 2.70 13.27
N GLN A 186 -14.05 3.94 13.27
CA GLN A 186 -14.28 4.93 14.33
C GLN A 186 -15.76 5.24 14.61
N LYS A 187 -16.66 5.03 13.64
CA LYS A 187 -18.12 5.23 13.79
C LYS A 187 -18.86 3.95 14.19
N ILE A 188 -18.22 2.80 14.03
CA ILE A 188 -18.81 1.49 14.33
C ILE A 188 -18.39 1.01 15.73
N LEU A 189 -17.19 1.36 16.17
CA LEU A 189 -16.67 1.03 17.49
C LEU A 189 -17.09 2.08 18.51
N SER A 190 -17.48 1.63 19.70
CA SER A 190 -17.72 2.52 20.82
C SER A 190 -16.41 3.15 21.32
N ARG A 191 -16.56 4.30 21.99
CA ARG A 191 -15.45 5.05 22.59
C ARG A 191 -14.59 4.16 23.50
N ASN A 192 -15.22 3.30 24.31
CA ASN A 192 -14.56 2.38 25.23
C ASN A 192 -13.81 1.25 24.52
N GLU A 193 -14.34 0.73 23.41
CA GLU A 193 -13.63 -0.30 22.63
C GLU A 193 -12.38 0.24 21.97
N LEU A 194 -12.46 1.44 21.37
CA LEU A 194 -11.31 2.12 20.80
C LEU A 194 -10.25 2.37 21.87
N GLN A 195 -10.65 2.81 23.06
CA GLN A 195 -9.74 2.98 24.18
C GLN A 195 -9.11 1.65 24.64
N GLY A 196 -9.88 0.57 24.69
CA GLY A 196 -9.38 -0.77 25.03
C GLY A 196 -8.32 -1.26 24.04
N LEU A 197 -8.60 -1.13 22.74
CA LEU A 197 -7.65 -1.47 21.68
C LEU A 197 -6.40 -0.60 21.72
N TYR A 198 -6.56 0.70 21.99
CA TYR A 198 -5.44 1.62 22.18
C TYR A 198 -4.56 1.20 23.35
N ASN A 199 -5.15 0.95 24.52
CA ASN A 199 -4.43 0.52 25.73
C ASN A 199 -3.67 -0.79 25.50
N GLN A 200 -4.31 -1.77 24.87
CA GLN A 200 -3.69 -3.06 24.55
C GLN A 200 -2.50 -2.87 23.60
N TYR A 201 -2.71 -2.12 22.51
CA TYR A 201 -1.66 -1.84 21.54
C TYR A 201 -0.48 -1.13 22.19
N PHE A 202 -0.76 -0.09 22.98
CA PHE A 202 0.27 0.70 23.63
C PHE A 202 1.08 -0.12 24.64
N HIS A 203 0.43 -0.98 25.43
CA HIS A 203 1.10 -1.89 26.35
C HIS A 203 2.05 -2.85 25.63
N GLN A 204 1.56 -3.51 24.57
CA GLN A 204 2.37 -4.42 23.75
C GLN A 204 3.55 -3.68 23.10
N PHE A 205 3.32 -2.44 22.65
CA PHE A 205 4.35 -1.62 22.05
C PHE A 205 5.47 -1.28 23.03
N LYS A 206 5.11 -0.83 24.24
CA LYS A 206 6.06 -0.53 25.31
C LYS A 206 6.84 -1.77 25.76
N ASP A 207 6.20 -2.92 25.89
CA ASP A 207 6.91 -4.15 26.27
C ASP A 207 7.91 -4.61 25.21
N ARG A 208 7.57 -4.49 23.92
CA ARG A 208 8.50 -4.76 22.83
C ARG A 208 9.72 -3.83 22.86
N LEU A 209 9.52 -2.54 23.15
CA LEU A 209 10.62 -1.58 23.33
C LEU A 209 11.49 -1.93 24.53
N MET A 210 10.93 -2.45 25.62
CA MET A 210 11.73 -2.82 26.80
C MET A 210 12.45 -4.18 26.64
N ALA A 211 11.91 -5.08 25.83
CA ALA A 211 12.43 -6.44 25.64
C ALA A 211 13.53 -6.53 24.56
N ALA A 212 13.80 -5.47 23.81
CA ALA A 212 14.81 -5.51 22.75
C ALA A 212 16.23 -5.44 23.31
N HIS A 213 17.02 -6.50 23.09
CA HIS A 213 18.36 -6.61 23.65
C HIS A 213 19.47 -6.34 22.62
N ASP A 214 19.29 -6.78 21.37
CA ASP A 214 20.26 -6.64 20.29
C ASP A 214 20.02 -5.38 19.44
N ASP A 215 21.07 -4.87 18.83
CA ASP A 215 21.01 -3.61 18.08
C ASP A 215 20.15 -3.70 16.82
N LYS A 216 20.09 -4.88 16.19
CA LYS A 216 19.23 -5.12 15.04
C LYS A 216 17.74 -5.05 15.44
N GLY A 217 17.37 -5.68 16.55
CA GLY A 217 16.03 -5.58 17.13
C GLY A 217 15.65 -4.13 17.49
N LYS A 218 16.57 -3.39 18.13
CA LYS A 218 16.36 -1.98 18.48
C LYS A 218 16.11 -1.09 17.26
N LEU A 219 16.90 -1.25 16.20
CA LEU A 219 16.75 -0.47 14.96
C LEU A 219 15.44 -0.77 14.23
N ALA A 220 15.03 -2.04 14.20
CA ALA A 220 13.74 -2.43 13.64
C ALA A 220 12.59 -1.78 14.39
N LEU A 221 12.64 -1.79 15.74
CA LEU A 221 11.64 -1.14 16.57
C LEU A 221 11.65 0.38 16.43
N LEU A 222 12.80 1.04 16.34
CA LEU A 222 12.86 2.49 16.06
C LEU A 222 12.14 2.85 14.75
N SER A 223 12.35 2.04 13.72
CA SER A 223 11.70 2.21 12.42
C SER A 223 10.18 2.01 12.52
N GLU A 224 9.73 1.06 13.35
CA GLU A 224 8.31 0.84 13.64
C GLU A 224 7.72 2.00 14.45
N VAL A 225 8.40 2.47 15.50
CA VAL A 225 8.02 3.62 16.33
C VAL A 225 7.79 4.83 15.45
N ALA A 226 8.77 5.17 14.61
CA ALA A 226 8.69 6.35 13.77
C ALA A 226 7.48 6.35 12.82
N ARG A 227 6.97 5.16 12.46
CA ARG A 227 5.85 5.00 11.51
C ARG A 227 4.50 4.77 12.18
N TYR A 228 4.46 4.02 13.28
CA TYR A 228 3.22 3.47 13.86
C TYR A 228 3.14 3.63 15.38
N SER A 229 3.92 4.52 15.99
CA SER A 229 3.81 4.75 17.43
C SER A 229 2.39 5.16 17.84
N PRO A 230 1.89 4.66 18.98
CA PRO A 230 0.64 5.14 19.57
C PRO A 230 0.69 6.62 19.97
N LEU A 231 1.88 7.21 20.13
CA LEU A 231 2.07 8.64 20.39
C LEU A 231 2.02 9.49 19.11
N ALA A 232 1.98 8.87 17.93
CA ALA A 232 1.85 9.61 16.67
C ALA A 232 0.46 10.24 16.58
N SER A 233 0.38 11.49 16.12
CA SER A 233 -0.84 12.30 16.12
C SER A 233 -2.07 11.60 15.51
N HIS A 234 -1.86 10.76 14.50
CA HIS A 234 -2.93 10.04 13.80
C HIS A 234 -3.44 8.79 14.54
N ILE A 235 -2.65 8.19 15.45
CA ILE A 235 -3.09 7.08 16.32
C ILE A 235 -3.58 7.63 17.66
N TYR A 236 -2.91 8.68 18.15
CA TYR A 236 -3.26 9.36 19.39
C TYR A 236 -4.71 9.87 19.43
N ARG A 237 -5.29 10.21 18.26
CA ARG A 237 -6.70 10.63 18.16
C ARG A 237 -7.71 9.62 18.71
N TYR A 238 -7.33 8.35 18.84
CA TYR A 238 -8.17 7.29 19.40
C TYR A 238 -8.04 7.15 20.92
N ALA A 239 -7.13 7.90 21.55
CA ALA A 239 -6.94 7.89 23.00
C ALA A 239 -7.95 8.82 23.71
N LEU A 240 -8.50 8.32 24.82
CA LEU A 240 -9.32 9.06 25.77
C LEU A 240 -8.45 9.43 26.95
N ILE A 241 -8.12 10.71 27.04
CA ILE A 241 -7.23 11.21 28.08
C ILE A 241 -8.05 12.05 29.04
N PRO A 242 -7.97 11.77 30.35
CA PRO A 242 -8.59 12.61 31.37
C PRO A 242 -8.12 14.06 31.23
N GLU A 243 -9.03 15.03 31.41
CA GLU A 243 -8.73 16.45 31.18
C GLU A 243 -7.50 16.94 31.95
N HIS A 244 -7.35 16.53 33.20
CA HIS A 244 -6.21 16.89 34.05
C HIS A 244 -4.85 16.33 33.59
N GLN A 245 -4.82 15.42 32.62
CA GLN A 245 -3.61 14.81 32.07
C GLN A 245 -3.28 15.31 30.65
N ILE A 246 -4.14 16.13 30.04
CA ILE A 246 -3.99 16.59 28.66
C ILE A 246 -2.66 17.35 28.48
N ASP A 247 -2.35 18.29 29.37
CA ASP A 247 -1.13 19.11 29.26
C ASP A 247 0.15 18.26 29.34
N GLN A 248 0.17 17.29 30.26
CA GLN A 248 1.29 16.37 30.43
C GLN A 248 1.47 15.46 29.21
N MET A 249 0.37 15.00 28.62
CA MET A 249 0.43 14.18 27.41
C MET A 249 0.84 15.00 26.18
N GLU A 250 0.43 16.26 26.11
CA GLU A 250 0.86 17.17 25.06
C GLU A 250 2.37 17.41 25.13
N GLU A 251 2.94 17.56 26.32
CA GLU A 251 4.39 17.65 26.50
C GLU A 251 5.12 16.40 25.97
N ILE A 252 4.61 15.21 26.29
CA ILE A 252 5.13 13.94 25.75
C ILE A 252 5.05 13.92 24.23
N ARG A 253 3.94 14.38 23.65
CA ARG A 253 3.73 14.43 22.20
C ARG A 253 4.72 15.37 21.52
N VAL A 254 4.98 16.54 22.10
CA VAL A 254 6.01 17.48 21.61
C VAL A 254 7.38 16.80 21.60
N ARG A 255 7.76 16.14 22.70
CA ARG A 255 9.04 15.41 22.78
C ARG A 255 9.13 14.24 21.80
N TYR A 256 8.01 13.57 21.55
CA TYR A 256 7.90 12.52 20.54
C TYR A 256 8.08 13.07 19.12
N ASN A 257 7.51 14.25 18.82
CA ASN A 257 7.72 14.92 17.54
C ASN A 257 9.19 15.32 17.32
N ASN A 258 9.91 15.74 18.37
CA ASN A 258 11.35 16.01 18.27
C ASN A 258 12.14 14.71 17.97
N PHE A 259 11.78 13.59 18.60
CA PHE A 259 12.32 12.28 18.22
C PHE A 259 12.07 11.96 16.75
N LEU A 260 10.84 12.17 16.25
CA LEU A 260 10.51 11.93 14.85
C LEU A 260 11.34 12.77 13.89
N ARG A 261 11.54 14.06 14.19
CA ARG A 261 12.38 14.95 13.37
C ARG A 261 13.82 14.46 13.33
N ALA A 262 14.40 14.14 14.49
CA ALA A 262 15.76 13.62 14.57
C ALA A 262 15.90 12.29 13.79
N TYR A 263 14.98 11.35 14.00
CA TYR A 263 14.95 10.08 13.27
C TYR A 263 14.87 10.29 11.75
N ASN A 264 13.90 11.08 11.29
CA ASN A 264 13.69 11.33 9.86
C ASN A 264 14.86 12.10 9.24
N SER A 265 15.48 13.03 9.97
CA SER A 265 16.66 13.75 9.49
C SER A 265 17.84 12.81 9.24
N VAL A 266 18.09 11.86 10.15
CA VAL A 266 19.15 10.86 9.99
C VAL A 266 18.81 9.92 8.84
N ASP A 267 17.58 9.39 8.81
CA ASP A 267 17.15 8.44 7.77
C ASP A 267 17.20 9.05 6.37
N SER A 268 16.69 10.28 6.21
CA SER A 268 16.75 11.03 4.94
C SER A 268 18.19 11.28 4.49
N ARG A 269 19.08 11.75 5.38
CA ARG A 269 20.48 12.00 5.03
C ARG A 269 21.18 10.73 4.54
N ILE A 270 20.99 9.62 5.24
CA ILE A 270 21.58 8.34 4.86
C ILE A 270 21.02 7.86 3.51
N ASN A 271 19.70 7.96 3.31
CA ASN A 271 19.09 7.55 2.04
C ASN A 271 19.59 8.40 0.86
N GLU A 272 19.80 9.70 1.07
CA GLU A 272 20.45 10.56 0.07
C GLU A 272 21.89 10.14 -0.20
N GLU A 273 22.65 9.79 0.84
CA GLU A 273 24.04 9.35 0.69
C GLU A 273 24.13 8.02 -0.08
N ILE A 274 23.26 7.05 0.25
CA ILE A 274 23.12 5.79 -0.51
C ILE A 274 22.87 6.11 -1.98
N LYS A 275 21.89 6.98 -2.28
CA LYS A 275 21.57 7.36 -3.66
C LYS A 275 22.76 7.99 -4.38
N ARG A 276 23.49 8.91 -3.73
CA ARG A 276 24.69 9.55 -4.30
C ARG A 276 25.78 8.53 -4.60
N ILE A 277 26.02 7.57 -3.70
CA ILE A 277 26.99 6.49 -3.91
C ILE A 277 26.55 5.61 -5.08
N GLU A 278 25.29 5.19 -5.12
CA GLU A 278 24.78 4.39 -6.25
C GLU A 278 24.94 5.10 -7.59
N GLU A 279 24.70 6.42 -7.63
CA GLU A 279 24.92 7.23 -8.81
C GLU A 279 26.40 7.36 -9.19
N SER A 280 27.30 7.50 -8.21
CA SER A 280 28.76 7.61 -8.44
C SER A 280 29.35 6.36 -9.10
N PHE A 281 28.75 5.18 -8.87
CA PHE A 281 29.17 3.92 -9.47
C PHE A 281 28.61 3.67 -10.88
N LYS A 282 27.63 4.47 -11.36
CA LYS A 282 27.07 4.29 -12.71
C LYS A 282 28.10 4.52 -13.81
N VAL A 283 28.89 5.59 -13.71
CA VAL A 283 29.88 5.96 -14.73
C VAL A 283 30.99 4.90 -14.85
N PRO A 284 31.63 4.43 -13.76
CA PRO A 284 32.60 3.34 -13.84
C PRO A 284 32.04 2.07 -14.47
N VAL A 285 30.80 1.68 -14.15
CA VAL A 285 30.16 0.49 -14.75
C VAL A 285 29.98 0.69 -16.25
N GLN A 286 29.41 1.83 -16.67
CA GLN A 286 29.22 2.16 -18.09
C GLN A 286 30.53 2.20 -18.87
N MET A 287 31.61 2.69 -18.27
CA MET A 287 32.94 2.69 -18.91
C MET A 287 33.44 1.27 -19.18
N VAL A 288 33.26 0.35 -18.22
CA VAL A 288 33.68 -1.05 -18.40
C VAL A 288 32.76 -1.78 -19.37
N GLU A 289 31.45 -1.49 -19.37
CA GLU A 289 30.51 -2.00 -20.37
C GLU A 289 30.90 -1.55 -21.79
N LYS A 290 31.25 -0.28 -21.96
CA LYS A 290 31.76 0.24 -23.23
C LYS A 290 33.08 -0.43 -23.64
N GLU A 291 34.01 -0.64 -22.70
CA GLU A 291 35.26 -1.39 -22.95
C GLU A 291 34.97 -2.82 -23.43
N LYS A 292 33.96 -3.50 -22.87
CA LYS A 292 33.53 -4.82 -23.34
C LYS A 292 33.02 -4.77 -24.78
N GLU A 293 32.15 -3.82 -25.09
CA GLU A 293 31.60 -3.67 -26.44
C GLU A 293 32.72 -3.41 -27.47
N GLU A 294 33.67 -2.53 -27.14
CA GLU A 294 34.82 -2.23 -27.99
C GLU A 294 35.74 -3.44 -28.21
N LEU A 295 35.94 -4.29 -27.20
CA LEU A 295 36.72 -5.52 -27.30
C LEU A 295 35.99 -6.62 -28.10
N LEU A 296 34.67 -6.74 -27.94
CA LEU A 296 33.88 -7.75 -28.64
C LEU A 296 33.69 -7.43 -30.13
N LYS A 297 33.53 -6.15 -30.48
CA LYS A 297 33.30 -5.71 -31.85
C LYS A 297 34.25 -6.33 -32.90
N PRO A 298 35.59 -6.28 -32.75
CA PRO A 298 36.50 -6.91 -33.72
C PRO A 298 36.48 -8.45 -33.69
N ILE A 299 36.11 -9.08 -32.56
CA ILE A 299 35.97 -10.53 -32.45
C ILE A 299 34.72 -10.99 -33.20
N ASP A 300 33.58 -10.32 -32.96
CA ASP A 300 32.30 -10.59 -33.62
C ASP A 300 32.41 -10.37 -35.14
N GLN A 301 33.08 -9.30 -35.58
CA GLN A 301 33.34 -9.04 -37.00
C GLN A 301 34.19 -10.13 -37.66
N ARG A 302 35.24 -10.62 -36.99
CA ARG A 302 36.09 -11.70 -37.52
C ARG A 302 35.32 -13.02 -37.62
N TYR A 303 34.54 -13.36 -36.60
CA TYR A 303 33.71 -14.56 -36.62
C TYR A 303 32.63 -14.49 -37.71
N ALA A 304 31.96 -13.35 -37.87
CA ALA A 304 30.99 -13.13 -38.94
C ALA A 304 31.62 -13.31 -40.34
N ALA A 305 32.77 -12.69 -40.58
CA ALA A 305 33.49 -12.84 -41.85
C ALA A 305 33.98 -14.28 -42.09
N GLN A 306 34.42 -14.98 -41.04
CA GLN A 306 34.81 -16.39 -41.16
C GLN A 306 33.61 -17.30 -41.45
N LYS A 307 32.46 -17.03 -40.80
CA LYS A 307 31.20 -17.73 -41.04
C LYS A 307 30.73 -17.55 -42.48
N GLU A 308 30.79 -16.35 -43.02
CA GLU A 308 30.42 -16.06 -44.41
C GLU A 308 31.35 -16.79 -45.39
N ARG A 309 32.68 -16.72 -45.19
CA ARG A 309 33.65 -17.47 -46.00
C ARG A 309 33.42 -18.98 -46.00
N LEU A 310 33.03 -19.55 -44.86
CA LEU A 310 32.70 -20.98 -44.76
C LEU A 310 31.42 -21.32 -45.53
N LEU A 311 30.41 -20.43 -45.58
CA LEU A 311 29.22 -20.62 -46.43
C LEU A 311 29.59 -20.57 -47.90
N ASP A 312 30.36 -19.57 -48.33
CA ASP A 312 30.75 -19.41 -49.73
C ASP A 312 31.56 -20.61 -50.22
N LEU A 313 32.51 -21.08 -49.40
CA LEU A 313 33.29 -22.28 -49.69
C LEU A 313 32.42 -23.53 -49.76
N LYS A 314 31.39 -23.65 -48.92
CA LYS A 314 30.45 -24.77 -48.95
C LYS A 314 29.65 -24.77 -50.25
N THR A 315 29.06 -23.62 -50.59
CA THR A 315 28.27 -23.45 -51.82
C THR A 315 29.13 -23.75 -53.05
N ALA A 316 30.32 -23.14 -53.15
CA ALA A 316 31.23 -23.37 -54.26
C ALA A 316 31.71 -24.83 -54.37
N LYS A 317 31.79 -25.57 -53.26
CA LYS A 317 32.17 -27.00 -53.27
C LYS A 317 31.01 -27.90 -53.67
N LEU A 318 29.77 -27.55 -53.31
CA LEU A 318 28.55 -28.24 -53.72
C LEU A 318 28.21 -27.99 -55.20
N GLU A 319 28.60 -26.85 -55.77
CA GLU A 319 28.43 -26.53 -57.20
C GLU A 319 29.42 -27.25 -58.13
N ARG A 320 30.48 -27.86 -57.59
CA ARG A 320 31.45 -28.64 -58.37
C ARG A 320 30.96 -30.06 -58.60
N GLU A 321 31.29 -30.61 -59.77
CA GLU A 321 31.03 -32.02 -60.07
C GLU A 321 31.70 -32.94 -59.04
N PRO A 322 31.02 -34.02 -58.60
CA PRO A 322 31.59 -34.96 -57.67
C PRO A 322 32.83 -35.64 -58.28
N PRO A 323 33.83 -35.99 -57.46
CA PRO A 323 34.98 -36.75 -57.92
C PRO A 323 34.54 -38.04 -58.62
N THR A 324 35.29 -38.43 -59.66
CA THR A 324 35.00 -39.64 -60.44
C THR A 324 34.89 -40.87 -59.53
N GLY A 325 33.73 -41.55 -59.58
CA GLY A 325 33.45 -42.74 -58.76
C GLY A 325 32.76 -42.47 -57.42
N VAL A 326 32.34 -41.23 -57.12
CA VAL A 326 31.55 -40.89 -55.92
C VAL A 326 30.12 -40.50 -56.30
N GLU A 327 29.12 -41.11 -55.66
CA GLU A 327 27.72 -40.72 -55.87
C GLU A 327 27.43 -39.33 -55.27
N ILE A 328 26.62 -38.52 -55.96
CA ILE A 328 26.26 -37.16 -55.56
C ILE A 328 25.77 -37.07 -54.10
N PRO A 329 24.88 -37.96 -53.59
CA PRO A 329 24.40 -37.89 -52.22
C PRO A 329 25.51 -38.07 -51.17
N ASP A 330 26.46 -38.96 -51.44
CA ASP A 330 27.57 -39.24 -50.52
C ASP A 330 28.63 -38.15 -50.58
N TYR A 331 28.87 -37.55 -51.76
CA TYR A 331 29.69 -36.35 -51.90
C TYR A 331 29.10 -35.18 -51.08
N HIS A 332 27.79 -34.92 -51.20
CA HIS A 332 27.12 -33.86 -50.43
C HIS A 332 27.21 -34.10 -48.92
N ARG A 333 27.02 -35.34 -48.45
CA ARG A 333 27.17 -35.70 -47.02
C ARG A 333 28.59 -35.46 -46.52
N GLN A 334 29.62 -35.79 -47.30
CA GLN A 334 31.01 -35.55 -46.92
C GLN A 334 31.31 -34.06 -46.82
N VAL A 335 30.84 -33.25 -47.80
CA VAL A 335 30.96 -31.79 -47.76
C VAL A 335 30.24 -31.24 -46.52
N GLU A 336 29.00 -31.65 -46.26
CA GLU A 336 28.23 -31.20 -45.10
C GLU A 336 28.94 -31.49 -43.77
N LYS A 337 29.49 -32.71 -43.63
CA LYS A 337 30.23 -33.13 -42.43
C LYS A 337 31.50 -32.30 -42.23
N GLU A 338 32.30 -32.13 -43.27
CA GLU A 338 33.52 -31.33 -43.22
C GLU A 338 33.23 -29.87 -42.82
N PHE A 339 32.19 -29.26 -43.41
CA PHE A 339 31.82 -27.89 -43.07
C PHE A 339 31.25 -27.80 -41.65
N SER A 340 30.46 -28.77 -41.20
CA SER A 340 29.97 -28.82 -39.82
C SER A 340 31.12 -28.87 -38.81
N GLU A 341 32.16 -29.67 -39.08
CA GLU A 341 33.36 -29.74 -38.23
C GLU A 341 34.14 -28.42 -38.22
N ARG A 342 34.34 -27.81 -39.39
CA ARG A 342 34.99 -26.49 -39.50
C ARG A 342 34.19 -25.38 -38.81
N TYR A 343 32.87 -25.42 -38.89
CA TYR A 343 31.97 -24.51 -38.18
C TYR A 343 32.11 -24.61 -36.67
N LYS A 344 32.06 -25.84 -36.13
CA LYS A 344 32.25 -26.08 -34.70
C LYS A 344 33.62 -25.64 -34.22
N ALA A 345 34.67 -25.87 -35.01
CA ALA A 345 36.01 -25.40 -34.68
C ALA A 345 36.08 -23.85 -34.63
N ALA A 346 35.48 -23.17 -35.61
CA ALA A 346 35.41 -21.71 -35.65
C ALA A 346 34.61 -21.14 -34.47
N GLU A 347 33.47 -21.76 -34.13
CA GLU A 347 32.64 -21.40 -32.98
C GLU A 347 33.40 -21.58 -31.66
N THR A 348 34.11 -22.70 -31.49
CA THR A 348 34.92 -22.96 -30.29
C THR A 348 36.06 -21.95 -30.14
N ALA A 349 36.72 -21.59 -31.24
CA ALA A 349 37.77 -20.56 -31.25
C ALA A 349 37.21 -19.18 -30.89
N TYR A 350 36.06 -18.81 -31.46
CA TYR A 350 35.34 -17.57 -31.14
C TYR A 350 34.96 -17.50 -29.66
N GLU A 351 34.35 -18.54 -29.10
CA GLU A 351 33.96 -18.56 -27.69
C GLU A 351 35.17 -18.49 -26.74
N SER A 352 36.28 -19.15 -27.10
CA SER A 352 37.54 -19.07 -26.35
C SER A 352 38.12 -17.65 -26.37
N GLU A 353 38.20 -17.03 -27.54
CA GLU A 353 38.72 -15.66 -27.70
C GLU A 353 37.84 -14.62 -27.00
N LYS A 354 36.51 -14.78 -27.11
CA LYS A 354 35.52 -13.97 -26.40
C LYS A 354 35.68 -14.07 -24.88
N LYS A 355 35.81 -15.28 -24.36
CA LYS A 355 35.99 -15.51 -22.91
C LYS A 355 37.27 -14.86 -22.39
N GLU A 356 38.36 -14.96 -23.15
CA GLU A 356 39.64 -14.35 -22.77
C GLU A 356 39.58 -12.82 -22.84
N ALA A 357 38.98 -12.26 -23.90
CA ALA A 357 38.80 -10.81 -24.05
C ALA A 357 37.94 -10.21 -22.93
N LEU A 358 36.90 -10.93 -22.47
CA LEU A 358 36.01 -10.48 -21.42
C LEU A 358 36.54 -10.70 -19.99
N LYS A 359 37.63 -11.45 -19.81
CA LYS A 359 38.17 -11.79 -18.49
C LYS A 359 38.48 -10.54 -17.66
N LYS A 360 39.34 -9.64 -18.17
CA LYS A 360 39.76 -8.42 -17.47
C LYS A 360 38.59 -7.44 -17.21
N PRO A 361 37.71 -7.12 -18.19
CA PRO A 361 36.54 -6.29 -17.92
C PRO A 361 35.58 -6.90 -16.88
N ASN A 362 35.40 -8.23 -16.87
CA ASN A 362 34.58 -8.89 -15.86
C ASN A 362 35.19 -8.80 -14.46
N GLU A 363 36.52 -8.98 -14.34
CA GLU A 363 37.25 -8.77 -13.08
C GLU A 363 37.08 -7.32 -12.58
N LYS A 364 37.23 -6.31 -13.45
CA LYS A 364 36.98 -4.90 -13.13
C LYS A 364 35.55 -4.64 -12.62
N LEU A 365 34.53 -5.22 -13.26
CA LEU A 365 33.14 -5.07 -12.80
C LEU A 365 32.92 -5.70 -11.42
N GLN A 366 33.50 -6.88 -11.19
CA GLN A 366 33.43 -7.51 -9.86
C GLN A 366 34.10 -6.66 -8.80
N GLU A 367 35.27 -6.07 -9.08
CA GLU A 367 35.93 -5.14 -8.16
C GLU A 367 35.08 -3.91 -7.85
N ILE A 368 34.42 -3.34 -8.88
CA ILE A 368 33.48 -2.21 -8.71
C ILE A 368 32.31 -2.61 -7.82
N GLU A 369 31.71 -3.78 -8.04
CA GLU A 369 30.60 -4.28 -7.23
C GLU A 369 31.00 -4.54 -5.78
N VAL A 370 32.19 -5.11 -5.55
CA VAL A 370 32.73 -5.34 -4.20
C VAL A 370 32.93 -4.01 -3.49
N LYS A 371 33.60 -3.04 -4.13
CA LYS A 371 33.79 -1.69 -3.57
C LYS A 371 32.46 -1.01 -3.27
N LYS A 372 31.46 -1.11 -4.17
CA LYS A 372 30.12 -0.58 -3.93
C LYS A 372 29.48 -1.20 -2.69
N LYS A 373 29.52 -2.53 -2.56
CA LYS A 373 28.96 -3.25 -1.40
C LYS A 373 29.65 -2.85 -0.10
N GLU A 374 30.97 -2.72 -0.10
CA GLU A 374 31.75 -2.29 1.07
C GLU A 374 31.38 -0.87 1.53
N VAL A 375 31.26 0.08 0.60
CA VAL A 375 30.88 1.47 0.92
C VAL A 375 29.45 1.51 1.45
N LEU A 376 28.50 0.80 0.81
CA LEU A 376 27.11 0.72 1.29
C LEU A 376 27.01 0.08 2.68
N ALA A 377 27.80 -0.96 2.96
CA ALA A 377 27.84 -1.58 4.29
C ALA A 377 28.36 -0.61 5.36
N ARG A 378 29.36 0.23 5.05
CA ARG A 378 29.84 1.29 5.96
C ARG A 378 28.76 2.33 6.24
N ILE A 379 28.05 2.79 5.21
CA ILE A 379 26.94 3.75 5.36
C ILE A 379 25.82 3.15 6.23
N GLN A 380 25.49 1.86 6.03
CA GLN A 380 24.50 1.17 6.87
C GLN A 380 24.97 1.02 8.33
N SER A 381 26.26 0.77 8.55
CA SER A 381 26.85 0.76 9.89
C SER A 381 26.78 2.15 10.54
N ASP A 382 27.04 3.21 9.78
CA ASP A 382 26.93 4.60 10.24
C ASP A 382 25.47 5.00 10.56
N ARG A 383 24.52 4.59 9.71
CA ARG A 383 23.08 4.72 10.02
C ARG A 383 22.74 4.09 11.37
N SER A 384 23.27 2.90 11.62
CA SER A 384 23.03 2.17 12.87
C SER A 384 23.61 2.92 14.07
N SER A 385 24.85 3.39 13.97
CA SER A 385 25.52 4.14 15.04
C SER A 385 24.81 5.46 15.37
N GLN A 386 24.18 6.09 14.37
CA GLN A 386 23.44 7.34 14.54
C GLN A 386 22.01 7.12 15.03
N LEU A 387 21.32 6.05 14.62
CA LEU A 387 19.95 5.82 15.07
C LEU A 387 19.88 5.16 16.46
N LEU A 388 20.80 4.28 16.81
CA LEU A 388 20.77 3.54 18.09
C LEU A 388 20.69 4.45 19.34
N PRO A 389 21.38 5.60 19.42
CA PRO A 389 21.25 6.53 20.53
C PRO A 389 19.82 7.09 20.73
N LEU A 390 18.95 7.05 19.73
CA LEU A 390 17.54 7.43 19.87
C LEU A 390 16.69 6.36 20.57
N PHE A 391 17.16 5.11 20.63
CA PHE A 391 16.38 4.01 21.20
C PHE A 391 16.04 4.22 22.68
N PRO A 392 16.99 4.57 23.58
CA PRO A 392 16.67 4.85 24.99
C PRO A 392 15.69 6.03 25.14
N TYR A 393 15.79 7.05 24.28
CA TYR A 393 14.90 8.20 24.29
C TYR A 393 13.46 7.78 23.93
N ALA A 394 13.29 7.04 22.83
CA ALA A 394 11.99 6.53 22.41
C ALA A 394 11.37 5.59 23.47
N SER A 395 12.18 4.69 24.04
CA SER A 395 11.74 3.75 25.09
C SER A 395 11.27 4.49 26.35
N THR A 396 12.06 5.46 26.82
CA THR A 396 11.72 6.29 28.00
C THR A 396 10.44 7.09 27.76
N LEU A 397 10.26 7.69 26.58
CA LEU A 397 9.04 8.41 26.24
C LEU A 397 7.79 7.53 26.32
N HIS A 398 7.85 6.31 25.78
CA HIS A 398 6.72 5.39 25.82
C HIS A 398 6.47 4.87 27.26
N HIS A 399 7.52 4.72 28.06
CA HIS A 399 7.40 4.36 29.47
C HIS A 399 6.73 5.46 30.30
N GLU A 400 7.14 6.72 30.14
CA GLU A 400 6.54 7.85 30.86
C GLU A 400 5.10 8.11 30.40
N ALA A 401 4.81 7.97 29.11
CA ALA A 401 3.43 7.99 28.62
C ALA A 401 2.58 6.88 29.26
N TYR A 402 3.12 5.67 29.40
CA TYR A 402 2.43 4.57 30.05
C TYR A 402 2.14 4.82 31.54
N LYS A 403 3.08 5.44 32.27
CA LYS A 403 2.83 5.89 33.65
C LYS A 403 1.68 6.88 33.73
N LEU A 404 1.66 7.87 32.83
CA LEU A 404 0.58 8.86 32.77
C LEU A 404 -0.79 8.20 32.60
N PHE A 405 -0.89 7.22 31.68
CA PHE A 405 -2.12 6.44 31.47
C PHE A 405 -2.55 5.61 32.70
N LYS A 406 -1.63 5.30 33.61
CA LYS A 406 -1.94 4.65 34.90
C LYS A 406 -2.31 5.64 36.01
N GLY A 407 -2.27 6.94 35.74
CA GLY A 407 -2.45 7.97 36.77
C GLY A 407 -1.21 8.16 37.65
N GLU A 408 -0.05 7.66 37.21
CA GLU A 408 1.22 7.86 37.90
C GLU A 408 1.87 9.19 37.46
N ALA A 409 2.61 9.82 38.37
CA ALA A 409 3.36 11.04 38.05
C ALA A 409 4.47 10.74 37.04
N ILE A 410 4.53 11.55 35.97
CA ILE A 410 5.59 11.46 34.97
C ILE A 410 6.84 12.22 35.41
N ASN A 411 7.99 11.77 34.94
CA ASN A 411 9.24 12.49 35.09
C ASN A 411 10.01 12.55 33.76
N LEU A 412 9.83 13.66 33.05
CA LEU A 412 10.51 13.93 31.78
C LEU A 412 11.86 14.64 31.96
N SER A 413 12.33 14.86 33.19
CA SER A 413 13.64 15.48 33.44
C SER A 413 14.78 14.62 32.87
N HIS A 414 14.64 13.30 32.90
CA HIS A 414 15.66 12.39 32.33
C HIS A 414 15.83 12.55 30.80
N LEU A 415 14.91 13.24 30.12
CA LEU A 415 14.96 13.55 28.69
C LEU A 415 15.49 14.98 28.43
N HIS A 416 16.47 15.44 29.20
CA HIS A 416 17.00 16.82 29.11
C HIS A 416 17.79 17.15 27.83
N ARG A 417 18.26 16.15 27.08
CA ARG A 417 18.95 16.39 25.81
C ARG A 417 17.94 16.30 24.68
N ASP A 418 17.77 17.40 23.95
CA ASP A 418 17.03 17.40 22.71
C ASP A 418 17.66 16.36 21.78
N PRO A 419 16.89 15.37 21.26
CA PRO A 419 17.41 14.37 20.35
C PRO A 419 18.09 14.98 19.12
N GLU A 420 17.72 16.21 18.72
CA GLU A 420 18.39 16.94 17.65
C GLU A 420 19.82 17.39 18.03
N THR A 421 20.09 17.69 19.31
CA THR A 421 21.42 18.11 19.80
C THR A 421 22.40 16.96 20.00
N VAL A 422 21.90 15.71 20.07
CA VAL A 422 22.73 14.51 20.21
C VAL A 422 23.46 14.18 18.90
N PHE A 423 22.95 14.68 17.77
CA PHE A 423 23.59 14.54 16.47
C PHE A 423 24.21 15.89 16.09
N PRO A 424 25.51 16.12 16.37
CA PRO A 424 26.18 17.21 15.70
C PRO A 424 25.96 17.02 14.21
N THR A 425 25.51 18.09 13.54
CA THR A 425 25.63 18.24 12.10
C THR A 425 27.10 18.04 11.76
N TYR A 426 27.51 16.79 11.52
CA TYR A 426 28.87 16.50 11.10
C TYR A 426 29.05 17.24 9.77
N PRO A 427 29.99 18.20 9.69
CA PRO A 427 30.35 18.73 8.39
C PRO A 427 30.85 17.54 7.57
N ASN A 428 30.31 17.35 6.36
CA ASN A 428 30.71 16.37 5.34
C ASN A 428 32.13 15.82 5.60
N ARG A 429 32.25 14.73 6.36
CA ARG A 429 33.57 14.14 6.69
C ARG A 429 34.13 13.30 5.54
N TYR A 430 33.30 13.00 4.56
CA TYR A 430 33.74 12.61 3.25
C TYR A 430 33.91 13.90 2.46
N GLY A 431 35.16 14.28 2.20
CA GLY A 431 35.48 15.40 1.32
C GLY A 431 34.74 15.31 -0.01
N PRO A 432 34.75 16.38 -0.83
CA PRO A 432 34.14 16.34 -2.15
C PRO A 432 34.57 15.05 -2.86
N ALA A 433 33.62 14.37 -3.50
CA ALA A 433 33.88 13.19 -4.33
C ALA A 433 35.21 13.41 -5.07
N PRO A 434 36.13 12.42 -5.10
CA PRO A 434 37.43 12.59 -5.73
C PRO A 434 37.19 13.26 -7.08
N ARG A 435 37.72 14.49 -7.23
CA ARG A 435 37.55 15.24 -8.48
C ARG A 435 37.93 14.26 -9.58
N PRO A 436 37.08 14.08 -10.62
CA PRO A 436 37.52 13.30 -11.77
C PRO A 436 38.89 13.84 -12.14
N SER A 437 39.89 12.96 -12.10
CA SER A 437 41.24 13.29 -12.54
C SER A 437 41.09 14.01 -13.87
N ALA A 438 41.69 15.21 -13.95
CA ALA A 438 41.56 16.08 -15.11
C ALA A 438 41.65 15.24 -16.39
N PRO A 439 40.80 15.52 -17.41
CA PRO A 439 40.88 14.80 -18.67
C PRO A 439 42.34 14.79 -19.14
N PRO A 440 42.84 13.67 -19.69
CA PRO A 440 44.20 13.62 -20.21
C PRO A 440 44.40 14.82 -21.14
N MET A 441 45.45 15.59 -20.89
CA MET A 441 45.82 16.76 -21.70
C MET A 441 45.73 16.39 -23.18
N SER A 442 45.13 17.28 -23.97
CA SER A 442 45.06 17.05 -25.41
C SER A 442 46.49 17.02 -25.98
N PRO A 443 46.72 16.32 -27.10
CA PRO A 443 48.02 16.33 -27.76
C PRO A 443 48.54 17.75 -28.11
N GLU A 444 47.62 18.71 -28.29
CA GLU A 444 47.91 20.11 -28.58
C GLU A 444 48.40 20.87 -27.33
N GLU A 445 47.88 20.52 -26.14
CA GLU A 445 48.35 21.07 -24.86
C GLU A 445 49.76 20.57 -24.50
N TRP A 446 50.12 19.36 -24.94
CA TRP A 446 51.47 18.81 -24.79
C TRP A 446 52.51 19.53 -25.64
N GLN A 447 52.14 19.98 -26.84
CA GLN A 447 53.07 20.71 -27.72
C GLN A 447 53.35 22.12 -27.23
N HIS A 448 52.37 22.79 -26.63
CA HIS A 448 52.52 24.16 -26.11
C HIS A 448 53.34 24.28 -24.82
N GLN A 449 53.52 23.19 -24.06
CA GLN A 449 54.41 23.17 -22.89
C GLN A 449 55.87 22.87 -23.21
N MET A 450 56.16 22.36 -24.41
CA MET A 450 57.50 22.00 -24.87
C MET A 450 58.15 23.10 -25.74
N SER A 451 57.44 24.21 -25.95
CA SER A 451 57.87 25.43 -26.65
C SER A 451 57.98 26.60 -25.66
#